data_AF-A0AAD2JW17-F1
#
_entry.id   AF-A0AAD2JW17-F1
#
_cell.length_a   1.000
_cell.length_b   1.000
_cell.length_c   1.000
_cell.angle_alpha   90.00
_cell.angle_beta   90.00
_cell.angle_gamma   90.00
#
_symmetry.space_group_name_H-M   'P 1'
#
loop_
_entity.id
_entity.type
_entity.pdbx_description
1 polymer ?
#
loop_
_entity_poly.entity_id
_entity_poly.type
_entity_poly.pdbx_seq_one_letter_code
_entity_poly.pdbx_strand_id
1 'polypeptide(L)'
;MISEVFLLLAGHESSLFPSGPVLHPNFAPLLHPGEQQCLESLAVIAWRYRRISAACNRLLGNPSRYVTTVAATLTQFLKSEYQALVVDTEAKVLLRDPDLVASGSFVPLSSIRAIFSPWDAPFAVLIALVEQLENEKTWRPGPLIDLLLTRAHTGVQRISQIMSSLAIAVQRVWRTQLG
;
A
#
# COMPACT_ATOMS: atom_id res chain seq x y z
N MET A 1 -3.75 -17.57 13.04
CA MET A 1 -4.57 -16.51 12.42
C MET A 1 -3.82 -15.19 12.35
N ILE A 2 -3.38 -14.59 13.46
CA ILE A 2 -2.67 -13.29 13.44
C ILE A 2 -1.38 -13.33 12.58
N SER A 3 -0.61 -14.41 12.65
CA SER A 3 0.55 -14.63 11.78
C SER A 3 0.18 -14.60 10.28
N GLU A 4 -0.92 -15.24 9.89
CA GLU A 4 -1.43 -15.20 8.51
C GLU A 4 -1.87 -13.79 8.10
N VAL A 5 -2.42 -13.00 9.03
CA VAL A 5 -2.79 -11.60 8.76
C VAL A 5 -1.56 -10.74 8.50
N PHE A 6 -0.48 -10.90 9.28
CA PHE A 6 0.78 -10.17 9.02
C PHE A 6 1.46 -10.64 7.73
N LEU A 7 1.44 -11.95 7.45
CA LEU A 7 1.92 -12.51 6.18
C LEU A 7 1.19 -11.87 4.99
N LEU A 8 -0.14 -11.79 5.08
CA LEU A 8 -0.99 -11.12 4.09
C LEU A 8 -0.64 -9.63 3.95
N LEU A 9 -0.58 -8.88 5.06
CA LEU A 9 -0.27 -7.44 5.06
C LEU A 9 1.12 -7.13 4.52
N ALA A 10 2.10 -8.01 4.75
CA ALA A 10 3.44 -7.95 4.16
C ALA A 10 3.46 -8.23 2.64
N GLY A 11 2.32 -8.61 2.06
CA GLY A 11 2.13 -8.80 0.63
C GLY A 11 2.36 -10.24 0.15
N HIS A 12 2.40 -11.21 1.05
CA HIS A 12 2.48 -12.61 0.69
C HIS A 12 1.09 -13.22 0.47
N GLU A 13 1.06 -14.39 -0.16
CA GLU A 13 -0.16 -15.18 -0.29
C GLU A 13 -0.54 -15.78 1.07
N SER A 14 -1.84 -15.85 1.33
CA SER A 14 -2.36 -16.47 2.55
C SER A 14 -3.42 -17.50 2.18
N SER A 15 -3.42 -18.59 2.94
CA SER A 15 -4.44 -19.65 2.84
C SER A 15 -5.86 -19.13 3.13
N LEU A 16 -5.99 -18.03 3.86
CA LEU A 16 -7.26 -17.36 4.15
C LEU A 16 -7.86 -16.68 2.91
N PHE A 17 -7.03 -16.31 1.93
CA PHE A 17 -7.35 -15.43 0.81
C PHE A 17 -6.75 -15.94 -0.52
N PRO A 18 -7.24 -17.07 -1.07
CA PRO A 18 -6.63 -17.72 -2.24
C PRO A 18 -6.80 -16.92 -3.53
N SER A 19 -7.91 -16.20 -3.69
CA SER A 19 -8.32 -15.60 -4.98
C SER A 19 -8.62 -14.10 -4.87
N GLY A 20 -7.91 -13.40 -4.00
CA GLY A 20 -8.08 -11.95 -3.79
C GLY A 20 -8.59 -11.62 -2.38
N PRO A 21 -9.27 -10.47 -2.19
CA PRO A 21 -9.60 -9.96 -0.86
C PRO A 21 -10.83 -10.63 -0.20
N VAL A 22 -11.35 -11.71 -0.77
CA VAL A 22 -12.53 -12.42 -0.27
C VAL A 22 -12.08 -13.61 0.58
N LEU A 23 -12.63 -13.69 1.80
CA LEU A 23 -12.31 -14.76 2.74
C LEU A 23 -12.74 -16.12 2.16
N HIS A 24 -11.90 -17.13 2.30
CA HIS A 24 -12.24 -18.48 1.85
C HIS A 24 -13.50 -18.99 2.61
N PRO A 25 -14.52 -19.51 1.90
CA PRO A 25 -15.82 -19.89 2.50
C PRO A 25 -15.72 -20.82 3.70
N ASN A 26 -14.77 -21.77 3.70
CA ASN A 26 -14.54 -22.69 4.82
C ASN A 26 -14.19 -21.99 6.16
N PHE A 27 -13.65 -20.78 6.14
CA PHE A 27 -13.32 -20.04 7.37
C PHE A 27 -14.46 -19.14 7.84
N ALA A 28 -15.40 -18.77 6.96
CA ALA A 28 -16.48 -17.86 7.33
C ALA A 28 -17.34 -18.40 8.50
N PRO A 29 -17.76 -19.69 8.53
CA PRO A 29 -18.52 -20.23 9.67
C PRO A 29 -17.76 -20.25 11.00
N LEU A 30 -16.43 -20.13 10.98
CA LEU A 30 -15.58 -20.20 12.18
C LEU A 30 -15.35 -18.83 12.82
N LEU A 31 -15.84 -17.75 12.21
CA LEU A 31 -15.55 -16.37 12.58
C LEU A 31 -16.84 -15.60 12.82
N HIS A 32 -16.80 -14.71 13.82
CA HIS A 32 -17.89 -13.76 14.03
C HIS A 32 -17.98 -12.80 12.83
N PRO A 33 -19.18 -12.32 12.42
CA PRO A 33 -19.33 -11.41 11.28
C PRO A 33 -18.41 -10.17 11.33
N GLY A 34 -18.19 -9.60 12.52
CA GLY A 34 -17.26 -8.48 12.71
C GLY A 34 -15.79 -8.83 12.44
N GLU A 35 -15.38 -10.07 12.73
CA GLU A 35 -14.02 -10.55 12.42
C GLU A 35 -13.86 -10.78 10.92
N GLN A 36 -14.87 -11.35 10.26
CA GLN A 36 -14.89 -11.51 8.80
C GLN A 36 -14.72 -10.16 8.11
N GLN A 37 -15.51 -9.15 8.51
CA GLN A 37 -15.42 -7.80 7.95
C GLN A 37 -14.05 -7.15 8.18
N CYS A 38 -13.43 -7.35 9.35
CA CYS A 38 -12.08 -6.85 9.62
C CYS A 38 -11.04 -7.52 8.72
N LEU A 39 -11.12 -8.85 8.57
CA LEU A 39 -10.22 -9.62 7.73
C LEU A 39 -10.33 -9.22 6.26
N GLU A 40 -11.54 -9.12 5.72
CA GLU A 40 -11.75 -8.70 4.33
C GLU A 40 -11.24 -7.27 4.09
N SER A 41 -11.47 -6.36 5.03
CA SER A 41 -10.95 -4.99 4.92
C SER A 41 -9.41 -4.96 4.92
N LEU A 42 -8.77 -5.74 5.78
CA LEU A 42 -7.31 -5.89 5.80
C LEU A 42 -6.80 -6.54 4.50
N ALA A 43 -7.54 -7.51 3.96
CA ALA A 43 -7.20 -8.17 2.71
C ALA A 43 -7.29 -7.21 1.51
N VAL A 44 -8.23 -6.27 1.49
CA VAL A 44 -8.28 -5.20 0.47
C VAL A 44 -7.01 -4.35 0.52
N ILE A 45 -6.56 -3.93 1.71
CA ILE A 45 -5.33 -3.15 1.88
C ILE A 45 -4.12 -3.93 1.36
N ALA A 46 -3.97 -5.18 1.82
CA ALA A 46 -2.88 -6.07 1.41
C ALA A 46 -2.87 -6.32 -0.10
N TRP A 47 -4.04 -6.57 -0.69
CA TRP A 47 -4.17 -6.79 -2.12
C TRP A 47 -3.78 -5.55 -2.93
N ARG A 48 -4.20 -4.35 -2.50
CA ARG A 48 -3.78 -3.10 -3.15
C ARG A 48 -2.28 -2.91 -3.04
N TYR A 49 -1.70 -3.13 -1.86
CA TYR A 49 -0.24 -3.10 -1.68
C TYR A 49 0.48 -4.03 -2.65
N ARG A 50 0.06 -5.30 -2.74
CA ARG A 50 0.64 -6.29 -3.68
C ARG A 50 0.56 -5.81 -5.13
N ARG A 51 -0.59 -5.28 -5.55
CA ARG A 51 -0.78 -4.75 -6.91
C ARG A 51 0.11 -3.55 -7.19
N ILE A 52 0.20 -2.59 -6.27
CA ILE A 52 1.07 -1.41 -6.43
C ILE A 52 2.53 -1.86 -6.52
N SER A 53 2.99 -2.71 -5.61
CA SER A 53 4.37 -3.22 -5.61
C SER A 53 4.71 -3.97 -6.90
N ALA A 54 3.80 -4.83 -7.38
CA ALA A 54 3.98 -5.53 -8.65
C ALA A 54 4.02 -4.56 -9.85
N ALA A 55 3.17 -3.53 -9.87
CA ALA A 55 3.17 -2.51 -10.90
C ALA A 55 4.46 -1.68 -10.88
N CYS A 56 4.93 -1.25 -9.70
CA CYS A 56 6.21 -0.56 -9.55
C CYS A 56 7.36 -1.39 -10.11
N ASN A 57 7.42 -2.70 -9.82
CA ASN A 57 8.45 -3.58 -10.36
C ASN A 57 8.44 -3.64 -11.89
N ARG A 58 7.26 -3.65 -12.52
CA ARG A 58 7.14 -3.58 -13.99
C ARG A 58 7.55 -2.21 -14.53
N LEU A 59 7.11 -1.13 -13.89
CA LEU A 59 7.41 0.24 -14.28
C LEU A 59 8.89 0.61 -14.12
N LEU A 60 9.63 -0.03 -13.21
CA LEU A 60 11.08 0.11 -13.10
C LEU A 60 11.84 -0.36 -14.35
N GLY A 61 11.26 -1.28 -15.13
CA GLY A 61 11.81 -1.71 -16.42
C GLY A 61 11.43 -0.81 -17.61
N ASN A 62 10.69 0.29 -17.38
CA ASN A 62 10.23 1.17 -18.45
C ASN A 62 11.41 2.01 -19.03
N PRO A 63 11.46 2.26 -20.35
CA PRO A 63 12.50 3.10 -20.95
C PRO A 63 12.45 4.58 -20.50
N SER A 64 11.29 5.07 -20.05
CA SER A 64 11.14 6.44 -19.57
C SER A 64 11.76 6.60 -18.18
N ARG A 65 12.85 7.36 -18.11
CA ARG A 65 13.52 7.74 -16.85
C ARG A 65 12.57 8.41 -15.85
N TYR A 66 11.54 9.09 -16.33
CA TYR A 66 10.55 9.74 -15.48
C TYR A 66 9.63 8.73 -14.80
N VAL A 67 9.15 7.74 -15.55
CA VAL A 67 8.30 6.66 -15.03
C VAL A 67 9.07 5.79 -14.06
N THR A 68 10.33 5.44 -14.39
CA THR A 68 11.19 4.68 -13.46
C THR A 68 11.49 5.47 -12.18
N THR A 69 11.63 6.80 -12.27
CA THR A 69 11.79 7.66 -11.09
C THR A 69 10.54 7.64 -10.21
N VAL A 70 9.33 7.71 -10.79
CA VAL A 70 8.08 7.58 -10.03
C VAL A 70 8.02 6.21 -9.35
N ALA A 71 8.28 5.13 -10.09
CA ALA A 71 8.25 3.78 -9.56
C ALA A 71 9.27 3.59 -8.42
N ALA A 72 10.51 4.04 -8.60
CA ALA A 72 11.55 3.96 -7.58
C ALA A 72 11.20 4.75 -6.31
N THR A 73 10.69 5.98 -6.48
CA THR A 73 10.28 6.82 -5.36
C THR A 73 9.11 6.20 -4.61
N LEU A 74 8.13 5.63 -5.33
CA LEU A 74 6.98 4.96 -4.74
C LEU A 74 7.40 3.68 -3.99
N THR A 75 8.28 2.86 -4.57
CA THR A 75 8.82 1.67 -3.89
C THR A 75 9.54 2.05 -2.59
N GLN A 76 10.35 3.11 -2.60
CA GLN A 76 11.02 3.58 -1.39
C GLN A 76 10.03 4.07 -0.33
N PHE A 77 8.98 4.80 -0.74
CA PHE A 77 7.92 5.24 0.16
C PHE A 77 7.16 4.06 0.78
N LEU A 78 6.76 3.07 -0.02
CA LEU A 78 6.08 1.86 0.47
C LEU A 78 6.93 1.10 1.48
N LYS A 79 8.24 0.99 1.24
CA LYS A 79 9.18 0.32 2.15
C LYS A 79 9.35 1.08 3.47
N SER A 80 9.54 2.40 3.40
CA SER A 80 9.83 3.22 4.58
C SER A 80 8.61 3.46 5.47
N GLU A 81 7.41 3.45 4.90
CA GLU A 81 6.19 3.81 5.64
C GLU A 81 5.30 2.58 5.89
N TYR A 82 4.82 1.92 4.84
CA TYR A 82 3.85 0.83 4.99
C TYR A 82 4.52 -0.46 5.49
N GLN A 83 5.62 -0.88 4.87
CA GLN A 83 6.31 -2.11 5.28
C GLN A 83 6.91 -1.96 6.69
N ALA A 84 7.45 -0.79 7.02
CA ALA A 84 7.89 -0.47 8.38
C ALA A 84 6.72 -0.59 9.38
N LEU A 85 5.54 -0.02 9.07
CA LEU A 85 4.36 -0.16 9.92
C LEU A 85 3.94 -1.62 10.13
N VAL A 86 4.02 -2.48 9.11
CA VAL A 86 3.75 -3.91 9.24
C VAL A 86 4.70 -4.56 10.24
N VAL A 87 6.01 -4.35 10.05
CA VAL A 87 7.05 -4.92 10.92
C VAL A 87 6.92 -4.41 12.36
N ASP A 88 6.71 -3.11 12.55
CA ASP A 88 6.56 -2.50 13.87
C ASP A 88 5.32 -3.03 14.59
N THR A 89 4.21 -3.20 13.87
CA THR A 89 2.97 -3.74 14.45
C THR A 89 3.13 -5.21 14.81
N GLU A 90 3.80 -6.01 13.97
CA GLU A 90 4.12 -7.40 14.29
C GLU A 90 5.04 -7.50 15.51
N ALA A 91 6.07 -6.66 15.59
CA ALA A 91 6.98 -6.60 16.73
C ALA A 91 6.22 -6.28 18.03
N LYS A 92 5.28 -5.33 18.01
CA LYS A 92 4.41 -5.03 19.16
C LYS A 92 3.58 -6.24 19.59
N VAL A 93 3.02 -6.99 18.65
CA VAL A 93 2.30 -8.24 18.96
C VAL A 93 3.22 -9.27 19.59
N LEU A 94 4.42 -9.49 19.04
CA LEU A 94 5.38 -10.47 19.56
C LEU A 94 5.88 -10.10 20.96
N LEU A 95 6.12 -8.81 21.21
CA LEU A 95 6.55 -8.27 22.50
C LEU A 95 5.41 -8.14 23.52
N ARG A 96 4.18 -8.52 23.15
CA ARG A 96 2.98 -8.42 24.00
C ARG A 96 2.75 -7.00 24.51
N ASP A 97 2.92 -6.03 23.61
CA ASP A 97 2.66 -4.62 23.89
C ASP A 97 1.23 -4.44 24.45
N PRO A 98 1.06 -3.81 25.63
CA PRO A 98 -0.25 -3.70 26.28
C PRO A 98 -1.27 -2.87 25.48
N ASP A 99 -0.83 -2.02 24.56
CA ASP A 99 -1.73 -1.23 23.71
C ASP A 99 -2.38 -2.09 22.60
N LEU A 100 -1.79 -3.24 22.28
CA LEU A 100 -2.23 -4.10 21.17
C LEU A 100 -2.61 -5.53 21.61
N VAL A 101 -2.04 -6.00 22.72
CA VAL A 101 -2.23 -7.34 23.25
C VAL A 101 -2.97 -7.27 24.59
N ALA A 102 -4.24 -7.65 24.56
CA ALA A 102 -5.07 -7.71 25.74
C ALA A 102 -4.67 -8.88 26.66
N SER A 103 -5.24 -8.88 27.87
CA SER A 103 -5.08 -9.97 28.84
C SER A 103 -5.36 -11.33 28.18
N GLY A 104 -4.47 -12.31 28.41
CA GLY A 104 -4.58 -13.63 27.79
C GLY A 104 -3.91 -13.77 26.41
N SER A 105 -3.05 -12.83 26.01
CA SER A 105 -2.35 -12.82 24.71
C SER A 105 -3.29 -12.69 23.50
N PHE A 106 -4.47 -12.11 23.71
CA PHE A 106 -5.46 -11.89 22.67
C PHE A 106 -5.16 -10.60 21.90
N VAL A 107 -5.16 -10.67 20.58
CA VAL A 107 -4.95 -9.51 19.69
C VAL A 107 -6.25 -9.25 18.92
N PRO A 108 -6.96 -8.14 19.20
CA PRO A 108 -8.19 -7.83 18.47
C PRO A 108 -7.91 -7.47 17.01
N LEU A 109 -8.60 -8.13 16.08
CA LEU A 109 -8.52 -7.80 14.64
C LEU A 109 -8.94 -6.36 14.34
N SER A 110 -9.87 -5.82 15.12
CA SER A 110 -10.30 -4.42 15.03
C SER A 110 -9.16 -3.44 15.33
N SER A 111 -8.27 -3.76 16.29
CA SER A 111 -7.10 -2.94 16.60
C SER A 111 -6.11 -2.93 15.44
N ILE A 112 -5.83 -4.10 14.84
CA ILE A 112 -4.99 -4.19 13.63
C ILE A 112 -5.64 -3.40 12.48
N ARG A 113 -6.94 -3.62 12.24
CA ARG A 113 -7.71 -2.89 11.22
C ARG A 113 -7.64 -1.37 11.39
N ALA A 114 -7.71 -0.88 12.62
CA ALA A 114 -7.61 0.54 12.92
C ALA A 114 -6.23 1.10 12.56
N ILE A 115 -5.15 0.39 12.92
CA ILE A 115 -3.76 0.77 12.61
C ILE A 115 -3.55 0.93 11.09
N PHE A 116 -4.08 0.01 10.29
CA PHE A 116 -3.91 0.04 8.82
C PHE A 116 -4.94 0.88 8.08
N SER A 117 -6.04 1.29 8.73
CA SER A 117 -7.10 2.10 8.08
C SER A 117 -6.66 3.38 7.38
N PRO A 118 -5.63 4.12 7.85
CA PRO A 118 -5.18 5.31 7.14
C PRO A 118 -4.62 5.03 5.74
N TRP A 119 -4.37 3.76 5.39
CA TRP A 119 -3.87 3.33 4.09
C TRP A 119 -4.98 3.04 3.06
N ASP A 120 -6.24 2.99 3.46
CA ASP A 120 -7.36 2.69 2.57
C ASP A 120 -7.43 3.66 1.38
N ALA A 121 -7.48 4.97 1.65
CA ALA A 121 -7.57 6.00 0.62
C ALA A 121 -6.27 6.17 -0.19
N PRO A 122 -5.07 6.28 0.43
CA PRO A 122 -3.82 6.36 -0.31
C PRO A 122 -3.61 5.20 -1.29
N PHE A 123 -3.88 3.96 -0.88
CA PHE A 123 -3.71 2.81 -1.76
C PHE A 123 -4.72 2.77 -2.90
N ALA A 124 -5.97 3.20 -2.67
CA ALA A 124 -6.95 3.33 -3.76
C ALA A 124 -6.47 4.30 -4.84
N VAL A 125 -5.93 5.46 -4.43
CA VAL A 125 -5.42 6.48 -5.37
C VAL A 125 -4.12 6.01 -6.05
N LEU A 126 -3.23 5.33 -5.33
CA LEU A 126 -1.99 4.80 -5.89
C LEU A 126 -2.25 3.70 -6.91
N ILE A 127 -3.24 2.82 -6.70
CA ILE A 127 -3.70 1.85 -7.70
C ILE A 127 -4.09 2.58 -9.00
N ALA A 128 -4.95 3.59 -8.91
CA ALA A 128 -5.37 4.36 -10.07
C ALA A 128 -4.21 5.13 -10.74
N LEU A 129 -3.14 5.44 -10.00
CA LEU A 129 -1.93 6.06 -10.57
C LEU A 129 -1.12 5.03 -11.35
N VAL A 130 -0.77 3.90 -10.72
CA VAL A 130 0.07 2.89 -11.37
C VAL A 130 -0.62 2.27 -12.58
N GLU A 131 -1.94 2.06 -12.52
CA GLU A 131 -2.72 1.59 -13.67
C GLU A 131 -2.68 2.58 -14.83
N GLN A 132 -2.78 3.89 -14.56
CA GLN A 132 -2.65 4.91 -15.60
C GLN A 132 -1.23 4.90 -16.20
N LEU A 133 -0.20 4.79 -15.36
CA LEU A 133 1.20 4.72 -15.79
C LEU A 133 1.48 3.48 -16.65
N GLU A 134 0.88 2.34 -16.33
CA GLU A 134 1.03 1.09 -17.09
C GLU A 134 0.31 1.11 -18.44
N ASN A 135 -0.87 1.75 -18.50
CA ASN A 135 -1.68 1.81 -19.71
C ASN A 135 -1.12 2.79 -20.75
N GLU A 136 -0.41 3.82 -20.32
CA GLU A 136 0.14 4.84 -21.21
C GLU A 136 1.57 4.48 -21.66
N LYS A 137 1.75 4.33 -22.98
CA LYS A 137 3.03 3.87 -23.57
C LYS A 137 4.16 4.89 -23.46
N THR A 138 3.83 6.18 -23.44
CA THR A 138 4.82 7.27 -23.52
C THR A 138 4.46 8.39 -22.55
N TRP A 139 5.38 8.68 -21.62
CA TRP A 139 5.21 9.77 -20.67
C TRP A 139 6.18 10.91 -20.95
N ARG A 140 5.64 12.10 -21.22
CA ARG A 140 6.39 13.36 -21.24
C ARG A 140 6.50 13.92 -19.83
N PRO A 141 7.61 14.59 -19.47
CA PRO A 141 7.84 15.08 -18.11
C PRO A 141 6.77 16.08 -17.64
N GLY A 142 6.40 17.06 -18.48
CA GLY A 142 5.40 18.08 -18.13
C GLY A 142 4.04 17.48 -17.73
N PRO A 143 3.35 16.75 -18.63
CA PRO A 143 2.08 16.11 -18.31
C PRO A 143 2.13 15.16 -17.11
N LEU A 144 3.24 14.46 -16.91
CA LEU A 144 3.43 13.59 -15.75
C LEU A 144 3.52 14.40 -14.44
N ILE A 145 4.29 15.50 -14.44
CA ILE A 145 4.40 16.40 -13.30
C ILE A 145 3.03 17.03 -13.00
N ASP A 146 2.32 17.51 -14.02
CA ASP A 146 1.00 18.13 -13.88
C ASP A 146 -0.03 17.13 -13.34
N LEU A 147 -0.01 15.88 -13.81
CA LEU A 147 -0.85 14.80 -13.29
C LEU A 147 -0.59 14.58 -11.79
N LEU A 148 0.68 14.48 -11.38
CA LEU A 148 1.05 14.25 -9.99
C LEU A 148 0.66 15.44 -9.10
N LEU A 149 0.90 16.68 -9.54
CA LEU A 149 0.50 17.88 -8.80
C LEU A 149 -1.03 18.01 -8.71
N THR A 150 -1.75 17.71 -9.78
CA THR A 150 -3.22 17.70 -9.79
C THR A 150 -3.74 16.69 -8.77
N ARG A 151 -3.19 15.48 -8.74
CA ARG A 151 -3.54 14.45 -7.76
C ARG A 151 -3.06 14.75 -6.33
N ALA A 152 -2.17 15.73 -6.14
CA ALA A 152 -1.76 16.19 -4.81
C ALA A 152 -2.80 17.14 -4.18
N HIS A 153 -3.65 17.78 -4.99
CA HIS A 153 -4.74 18.65 -4.54
C HIS A 153 -5.92 17.83 -4.01
N THR A 154 -5.77 17.30 -2.80
CA THR A 154 -6.82 16.54 -2.11
C THR A 154 -6.94 17.00 -0.66
N GLY A 155 -8.08 16.74 -0.02
CA GLY A 155 -8.25 16.96 1.42
C GLY A 155 -7.52 15.95 2.30
N VAL A 156 -6.84 14.95 1.73
CA VAL A 156 -6.13 13.89 2.47
C VAL A 156 -4.64 14.17 2.45
N GLN A 157 -4.11 14.63 3.59
CA GLN A 157 -2.72 15.08 3.71
C GLN A 157 -1.69 14.04 3.24
N ARG A 158 -1.88 12.76 3.57
CA ARG A 158 -0.97 11.68 3.14
C ARG A 158 -0.92 11.53 1.63
N ILE A 159 -2.07 11.62 0.95
CA ILE A 159 -2.13 11.54 -0.52
C ILE A 159 -1.38 12.72 -1.13
N SER A 160 -1.63 13.93 -0.61
CA SER A 160 -0.92 15.14 -1.02
C SER A 160 0.59 14.99 -0.90
N GLN A 161 1.08 14.55 0.27
CA GLN A 161 2.52 14.34 0.53
C GLN A 161 3.16 13.33 -0.42
N ILE A 162 2.50 12.19 -0.66
CA ILE A 162 3.00 11.16 -1.59
C ILE A 162 3.09 11.75 -3.00
N MET A 163 2.00 12.32 -3.51
CA MET A 163 1.94 12.84 -4.87
C MET A 163 2.92 13.98 -5.11
N SER A 164 3.05 14.91 -4.16
CA SER A 164 4.05 15.98 -4.22
C SER A 164 5.48 15.43 -4.20
N SER A 165 5.76 14.41 -3.39
CA SER A 165 7.10 13.78 -3.35
C SER A 165 7.45 13.12 -4.69
N LEU A 166 6.49 12.44 -5.31
CA LEU A 166 6.65 11.88 -6.66
C LEU A 166 6.90 12.99 -7.69
N ALA A 167 6.12 14.08 -7.66
CA ALA A 167 6.29 15.19 -8.58
C ALA A 167 7.68 15.83 -8.46
N ILE A 168 8.14 16.07 -7.23
CA ILE A 168 9.48 16.63 -6.94
C ILE A 168 10.58 15.72 -7.48
N ALA A 169 10.44 14.40 -7.33
CA ALA A 169 11.42 13.44 -7.84
C ALA A 169 11.52 13.53 -9.38
N VAL A 170 10.40 13.56 -10.09
CA VAL A 170 10.36 13.72 -11.55
C VAL A 170 10.95 15.06 -11.98
N GLN A 171 10.61 16.15 -11.30
CA GLN A 171 11.16 17.49 -11.56
C GLN A 171 12.68 17.57 -11.39
N ARG A 172 13.25 16.85 -10.40
CA ARG A 172 14.71 16.76 -10.23
C ARG A 172 15.36 16.13 -11.45
N VAL A 173 14.83 15.00 -11.92
CA VAL A 173 15.36 14.31 -13.11
C VAL A 173 15.18 15.14 -14.37
N TRP A 174 14.05 15.83 -14.53
CA TRP A 174 13.82 16.72 -15.67
C TRP A 174 14.83 17.88 -15.70
N ARG A 175 15.08 18.53 -14.55
CA ARG A 175 16.08 19.62 -14.46
C ARG A 175 17.49 19.17 -14.81
N THR A 176 17.88 17.94 -14.46
CA THR A 176 19.19 17.40 -14.86
C THR A 176 19.35 17.16 -16.36
N GLN A 177 18.27 17.20 -17.15
CA GLN A 177 18.32 17.07 -18.61
C GLN A 177 18.30 18.42 -19.33
N LEU A 178 18.05 19.52 -18.60
CA LEU A 178 17.99 20.88 -19.14
C LEU A 178 19.29 21.68 -18.96
N GLY A 179 20.22 21.18 -18.13
CA GLY A 179 21.57 21.73 -17.96
C GLY A 179 22.58 20.85 -18.65
#